data_AF-A0A357L0M3-F1
#
_entry.id   AF-A0A357L0M3-F1
#
_cell.length_a   1.000
_cell.length_b   1.000
_cell.length_c   1.000
_cell.angle_alpha   90.00
_cell.angle_beta   90.00
_cell.angle_gamma   90.00
#
_symmetry.space_group_name_H-M   'P 1'
#
loop_
_entity.id
_entity.type
_entity.pdbx_description
1 polymer ?
#
loop_
_entity_poly.entity_id
_entity_poly.type
_entity_poly.pdbx_seq_one_letter_code
_entity_poly.pdbx_strand_id
1 'polypeptide(L)'
;LTLRIFDCYRPQRAVDHFVRWAASGDQRTKADYFPNIEKSRLFAEGYIAERSGHSRGSTVDLTIEGLDMGGPFDFFDPLSNTADPRVGVPQHANRLLLKLVMEKHGFRAYALEWWHFTLAEEPYPETYFDKPVK
;
A
#
# COMPACT_ATOMS: atom_id res chain seq x y z
N LEU A 1 -14.00 -15.83 -5.85
CA LEU A 1 -13.34 -14.72 -5.15
C LEU A 1 -13.06 -13.66 -6.19
N THR A 2 -13.51 -12.43 -5.97
CA THR A 2 -13.28 -11.31 -6.89
C THR A 2 -12.26 -10.38 -6.25
N LEU A 3 -11.24 -9.99 -7.03
CA LEU A 3 -10.22 -9.05 -6.58
C LEU A 3 -10.58 -7.65 -7.08
N ARG A 4 -10.50 -6.67 -6.20
CA ARG A 4 -10.56 -5.25 -6.55
C ARG A 4 -9.17 -4.66 -6.41
N ILE A 5 -8.64 -4.14 -7.51
CA ILE A 5 -7.32 -3.52 -7.58
C ILE A 5 -7.46 -2.01 -7.35
N PHE A 6 -6.58 -1.45 -6.53
CA PHE A 6 -6.50 -0.01 -6.26
C PHE A 6 -5.35 0.63 -7.04
N ASP A 7 -4.16 0.02 -7.00
CA ASP A 7 -2.98 0.48 -7.72
C ASP A 7 -2.10 -0.70 -8.14
N CYS A 8 -1.33 -0.53 -9.22
CA CYS A 8 -0.37 -1.50 -9.74
C CYS A 8 0.90 -0.78 -10.17
N TYR A 9 1.09 -0.61 -11.48
CA TYR A 9 2.21 0.17 -11.99
C TYR A 9 2.00 1.65 -11.71
N ARG A 10 2.91 2.22 -10.91
CA ARG A 10 2.96 3.64 -10.57
C ARG A 10 4.20 4.27 -11.21
N PRO A 11 4.06 5.20 -12.16
CA PRO A 11 5.21 5.85 -12.78
C PRO A 11 6.04 6.62 -11.74
N GLN A 12 7.37 6.67 -11.90
CA GLN A 12 8.23 7.41 -10.96
C GLN A 12 7.81 8.87 -10.78
N ARG A 13 7.31 9.57 -11.80
CA ARG A 13 6.76 10.94 -11.67
C ARG A 13 5.61 11.07 -10.67
N ALA A 14 4.82 10.00 -10.47
CA ALA A 14 3.74 9.98 -9.49
C ALA A 14 4.32 9.79 -8.07
N VAL A 15 5.35 8.96 -7.92
CA VAL A 15 6.14 8.86 -6.67
C VAL A 15 6.76 10.21 -6.33
N ASP A 16 7.43 10.86 -7.29
CA ASP A 16 8.03 12.19 -7.09
C ASP A 16 6.96 13.24 -6.73
N HIS A 17 5.73 13.08 -7.23
CA HIS A 17 4.61 13.91 -6.83
C HIS A 17 4.21 13.66 -5.37
N PHE A 18 4.17 12.41 -4.90
CA PHE A 18 3.96 12.11 -3.47
C PHE A 18 5.08 12.69 -2.60
N VAL A 19 6.33 12.67 -3.06
CA VAL A 19 7.44 13.29 -2.34
C VAL A 19 7.24 14.79 -2.20
N ARG A 20 6.91 15.50 -3.29
CA ARG A 20 6.61 16.94 -3.25
C ARG A 20 5.40 17.25 -2.38
N TRP A 21 4.36 16.41 -2.45
CA TRP A 21 3.18 16.56 -1.60
C TRP A 21 3.54 16.38 -0.13
N ALA A 22 4.29 15.35 0.23
CA ALA A 22 4.68 15.07 1.61
C ALA A 22 5.50 16.22 2.23
N ALA A 23 6.34 16.88 1.43
CA ALA A 23 7.10 18.07 1.83
C ALA A 23 6.28 19.36 1.87
N SER A 24 5.06 19.38 1.33
CA SER A 24 4.20 20.56 1.30
C SER A 24 3.39 20.72 2.59
N GLY A 25 2.94 21.95 2.87
CA GLY A 25 2.02 22.25 3.97
C GLY A 25 0.57 21.78 3.78
N ASP A 26 0.26 21.03 2.71
CA ASP A 26 -1.11 20.57 2.43
C ASP A 26 -1.60 19.52 3.45
N GLN A 27 -2.64 19.84 4.22
CA GLN A 27 -3.22 18.97 5.24
C GLN A 27 -4.67 18.55 4.92
N ARG A 28 -5.17 18.83 3.71
CA ARG A 28 -6.59 18.67 3.36
C ARG A 28 -7.10 17.24 3.55
N THR A 29 -6.23 16.25 3.37
CA THR A 29 -6.55 14.82 3.45
C THR A 29 -6.11 14.17 4.78
N LYS A 30 -5.57 14.94 5.73
CA LYS A 30 -5.01 14.39 6.99
C LYS A 30 -6.04 13.58 7.77
N ALA A 31 -7.25 14.13 7.93
CA ALA A 31 -8.31 13.48 8.71
C ALA A 31 -8.68 12.09 8.17
N ASP A 32 -8.62 11.91 6.85
CA ASP A 32 -9.06 10.69 6.19
C ASP A 32 -7.94 9.66 6.04
N TYR A 33 -6.69 10.10 5.81
CA TYR A 33 -5.60 9.20 5.40
C TYR A 33 -4.47 9.08 6.42
N PHE A 34 -4.21 10.09 7.25
CA PHE A 34 -3.10 10.05 8.22
C PHE A 34 -3.43 10.84 9.49
N PRO A 35 -4.58 10.57 10.15
CA PRO A 35 -5.08 11.41 11.23
C PRO A 35 -4.14 11.45 12.44
N ASN A 36 -3.44 10.34 12.69
CA ASN A 36 -2.59 10.16 13.88
C ASN A 36 -1.10 10.33 13.60
N ILE A 37 -0.73 10.61 12.34
CA ILE A 37 0.67 10.74 11.94
C ILE A 37 0.94 12.19 11.50
N GLU A 38 2.05 12.73 11.98
CA GLU A 38 2.55 14.00 11.47
C GLU A 38 3.08 13.80 10.05
N LYS A 39 2.70 14.69 9.13
CA LYS A 39 3.00 14.53 7.70
C LYS A 39 4.50 14.39 7.41
N SER A 40 5.33 15.09 8.19
CA SER A 40 6.79 15.00 8.13
C SER A 40 7.35 13.62 8.51
N ARG A 41 6.57 12.78 9.19
CA ARG A 41 6.95 11.42 9.60
C ARG A 41 6.56 10.35 8.58
N LEU A 42 5.75 10.65 7.56
CA LEU A 42 5.23 9.63 6.64
C LEU A 42 6.33 8.82 5.93
N PHE A 43 7.50 9.42 5.68
CA PHE A 43 8.68 8.70 5.19
C PHE A 43 9.34 7.85 6.27
N ALA A 44 9.56 8.41 7.46
CA ALA A 44 10.22 7.72 8.56
C ALA A 44 9.41 6.51 9.05
N GLU A 45 8.09 6.56 8.93
CA GLU A 45 7.18 5.46 9.25
C GLU A 45 6.98 4.48 8.08
N GLY A 46 7.56 4.75 6.91
CA GLY A 46 7.56 3.81 5.78
C GLY A 46 6.27 3.75 4.95
N TYR A 47 5.39 4.76 5.06
CA TYR A 47 4.16 4.89 4.23
C TYR A 47 4.40 5.59 2.90
N ILE A 48 5.48 6.37 2.79
CA ILE A 48 5.92 6.99 1.53
C ILE A 48 7.37 6.59 1.28
N ALA A 49 7.66 6.23 0.05
CA ALA A 49 9.00 5.90 -0.41
C ALA A 49 9.39 6.77 -1.61
N GLU A 50 10.64 7.23 -1.65
CA GLU A 50 11.20 7.92 -2.82
C GLU A 50 11.41 6.98 -4.01
N ARG A 51 11.58 5.68 -3.72
CA ARG A 51 11.64 4.58 -4.68
C ARG A 51 10.63 3.51 -4.28
N SER A 52 9.51 3.44 -5.02
CA SER A 52 8.42 2.52 -4.75
C SER A 52 8.54 1.21 -5.53
N GLY A 53 8.12 0.09 -4.94
CA GLY A 53 7.97 -1.19 -5.64
C GLY A 53 7.03 -1.10 -6.84
N HIS A 54 5.99 -0.27 -6.77
CA HIS A 54 5.06 -0.02 -7.87
C HIS A 54 5.74 0.51 -9.14
N SER A 55 6.81 1.29 -9.00
CA SER A 55 7.58 1.77 -10.15
C SER A 55 8.33 0.65 -10.87
N ARG A 56 8.49 -0.53 -10.26
CA ARG A 56 9.09 -1.72 -10.87
C ARG A 56 8.09 -2.60 -11.62
N GLY A 57 6.81 -2.23 -11.58
CA GLY A 57 5.73 -2.88 -12.35
C GLY A 57 5.29 -4.25 -11.84
N SER A 58 5.74 -4.67 -10.66
CA SER A 58 5.48 -6.00 -10.08
C SER A 58 4.83 -5.94 -8.70
N THR A 59 4.28 -4.78 -8.35
CA THR A 59 3.60 -4.52 -7.06
C THR A 59 2.15 -4.16 -7.34
N VAL A 60 1.25 -4.62 -6.46
CA VAL A 60 -0.18 -4.41 -6.54
C VAL A 60 -0.75 -4.11 -5.15
N ASP A 61 -1.63 -3.12 -5.11
CA ASP A 61 -2.48 -2.81 -3.98
C ASP A 61 -3.90 -3.29 -4.29
N LEU A 62 -4.46 -4.18 -3.46
CA LEU A 62 -5.75 -4.78 -3.72
C LEU A 62 -6.52 -5.22 -2.47
N THR A 63 -7.79 -5.55 -2.67
CA THR A 63 -8.63 -6.23 -1.68
C THR A 63 -9.44 -7.36 -2.32
N ILE A 64 -10.04 -8.19 -1.49
CA ILE A 64 -11.12 -9.09 -1.89
C ILE A 64 -12.42 -8.30 -1.82
N GLU A 65 -13.15 -8.23 -2.93
CA GLU A 65 -14.39 -7.48 -3.00
C GLU A 65 -15.43 -8.00 -1.99
N GLY A 66 -16.06 -7.07 -1.26
CA GLY A 66 -17.07 -7.37 -0.26
C GLY A 66 -16.53 -7.74 1.13
N LEU A 67 -15.21 -7.83 1.32
CA LEU A 67 -14.62 -8.06 2.65
C LEU A 67 -14.27 -6.74 3.34
N ASP A 68 -14.66 -6.65 4.61
CA ASP A 68 -14.22 -5.58 5.50
C ASP A 68 -12.81 -5.88 6.03
N MET A 69 -11.88 -4.96 5.78
CA MET A 69 -10.48 -5.07 6.19
C MET A 69 -10.17 -4.27 7.45
N GLY A 70 -11.15 -3.60 8.08
CA GLY A 70 -10.96 -2.85 9.33
C GLY A 70 -10.25 -1.52 9.16
N GLY A 71 -10.15 -1.02 7.93
CA GLY A 71 -9.56 0.26 7.58
C GLY A 71 -9.60 0.47 6.06
N PRO A 72 -9.60 1.72 5.57
CA PRO A 72 -9.57 1.99 4.14
C PRO A 72 -8.18 1.72 3.54
N PHE A 73 -8.15 1.65 2.20
CA PHE A 73 -6.92 1.73 1.42
C PHE A 73 -6.23 3.09 1.63
N ASP A 74 -4.89 3.13 1.56
CA ASP A 74 -4.04 4.31 1.80
C ASP A 74 -4.18 4.95 3.20
N PHE A 75 -4.68 4.20 4.20
CA PHE A 75 -4.71 4.68 5.58
C PHE A 75 -3.33 4.55 6.23
N PHE A 76 -2.57 5.65 6.27
CA PHE A 76 -1.24 5.72 6.87
C PHE A 76 -1.32 5.83 8.40
N ASP A 77 -1.63 4.70 9.02
CA ASP A 77 -1.69 4.48 10.46
C ASP A 77 -1.24 3.03 10.75
N PRO A 78 -0.64 2.74 11.92
CA PRO A 78 -0.31 1.36 12.27
C PRO A 78 -1.51 0.41 12.24
N LEU A 79 -2.76 0.91 12.28
CA LEU A 79 -3.98 0.12 12.09
C LEU A 79 -4.00 -0.60 10.73
N SER A 80 -3.26 -0.11 9.74
CA SER A 80 -3.10 -0.72 8.42
C SER A 80 -2.10 -1.88 8.42
N ASN A 81 -1.27 -2.03 9.46
CA ASN A 81 -0.39 -3.17 9.60
C ASN A 81 -1.22 -4.45 9.58
N THR A 82 -0.78 -5.44 8.82
CA THR A 82 -1.56 -6.67 8.60
C THR A 82 -1.94 -7.36 9.91
N ALA A 83 -1.05 -7.33 10.90
CA ALA A 83 -1.19 -7.98 12.19
C ALA A 83 -1.49 -7.02 13.37
N ASP A 84 -2.02 -5.82 13.11
CA ASP A 84 -2.34 -4.87 14.19
C ASP A 84 -3.41 -5.46 15.14
N PRO A 85 -3.15 -5.52 16.46
CA PRO A 85 -4.04 -6.18 17.43
C PRO A 85 -5.33 -5.40 17.70
N ARG A 86 -5.45 -4.15 17.25
CA ARG A 86 -6.66 -3.33 17.41
C ARG A 86 -7.72 -3.66 16.36
N VAL A 87 -7.35 -4.41 15.31
CA VAL A 87 -8.26 -4.85 14.24
C VAL A 87 -9.13 -6.01 14.75
N GLY A 88 -10.43 -5.94 14.48
CA GLY A 88 -11.38 -6.96 14.90
C GLY A 88 -11.07 -8.35 14.32
N VAL A 89 -11.47 -9.41 15.04
CA VAL A 89 -11.19 -10.80 14.65
C VAL A 89 -11.66 -11.12 13.22
N PRO A 90 -12.87 -10.74 12.77
CA PRO A 90 -13.30 -10.98 11.38
C PRO A 90 -12.43 -10.26 10.35
N GLN A 91 -12.06 -9.00 10.61
CA GLN A 91 -11.23 -8.20 9.72
C GLN A 91 -9.80 -8.75 9.63
N HIS A 92 -9.24 -9.20 10.76
CA HIS A 92 -7.93 -9.85 10.77
C HIS A 92 -7.96 -11.16 9.97
N ALA A 93 -9.03 -11.96 10.09
CA ALA A 93 -9.21 -13.16 9.27
C ALA A 93 -9.29 -12.82 7.77
N ASN A 94 -9.96 -11.72 7.39
CA ASN A 94 -10.02 -11.26 6.00
C ASN A 94 -8.66 -10.81 5.47
N ARG A 95 -7.88 -10.06 6.26
CA ARG A 95 -6.49 -9.67 5.91
C ARG A 95 -5.60 -10.89 5.73
N LEU A 96 -5.71 -11.88 6.62
CA LEU A 96 -4.96 -13.13 6.52
C LEU A 96 -5.38 -13.96 5.30
N LEU A 97 -6.68 -14.00 4.97
CA LEU A 97 -7.16 -14.66 3.76
C LEU A 97 -6.52 -14.02 2.52
N LEU A 98 -6.57 -12.69 2.40
CA LEU A 98 -5.94 -11.97 1.29
C LEU A 98 -4.44 -12.29 1.23
N LYS A 99 -3.74 -12.15 2.37
CA LYS A 99 -2.30 -12.45 2.48
C LYS A 99 -1.97 -13.86 1.99
N LEU A 100 -2.66 -14.87 2.51
CA LEU A 100 -2.40 -16.27 2.16
C LEU A 100 -2.70 -16.57 0.69
N VAL A 101 -3.76 -15.98 0.13
CA VAL A 101 -4.07 -16.11 -1.30
C VAL A 101 -2.95 -15.50 -2.14
N MET A 102 -2.53 -14.28 -1.84
CA MET A 102 -1.48 -13.60 -2.59
C MET A 102 -0.13 -14.35 -2.48
N GLU A 103 0.25 -14.79 -1.28
CA GLU A 103 1.48 -15.56 -1.06
C GLU A 103 1.48 -16.91 -1.77
N LYS A 104 0.34 -17.62 -1.76
CA LYS A 104 0.17 -18.86 -2.54
C LYS A 104 0.40 -18.64 -4.04
N HIS A 105 0.13 -17.44 -4.55
CA HIS A 105 0.31 -17.07 -5.95
C HIS A 105 1.61 -16.30 -6.22
N GLY A 106 2.61 -16.43 -5.33
CA GLY A 106 3.96 -15.96 -5.58
C GLY A 106 4.22 -14.49 -5.21
N PHE A 107 3.30 -13.84 -4.48
CA PHE A 107 3.53 -12.50 -3.96
C PHE A 107 4.09 -12.51 -2.54
N ARG A 108 4.66 -11.39 -2.11
CA ARG A 108 5.11 -11.12 -0.75
C ARG A 108 4.31 -9.95 -0.20
N ALA A 109 3.71 -10.13 0.96
CA ALA A 109 2.98 -9.08 1.66
C ALA A 109 3.95 -8.08 2.30
N TYR A 110 3.58 -6.79 2.30
CA TYR A 110 4.26 -5.79 3.11
C TYR A 110 3.57 -5.66 4.48
N ALA A 111 4.34 -5.77 5.56
CA ALA A 111 3.77 -5.92 6.91
C ALA A 111 2.96 -4.69 7.36
N LEU A 112 3.34 -3.49 6.90
CA LEU A 112 2.74 -2.22 7.32
C LEU A 112 1.45 -1.85 6.56
N GLU A 113 1.15 -2.55 5.46
CA GLU A 113 0.02 -2.23 4.59
C GLU A 113 -0.70 -3.52 4.16
N TRP A 114 -1.87 -3.79 4.72
CA TRP A 114 -2.61 -5.03 4.47
C TRP A 114 -2.98 -5.28 3.00
N TRP A 115 -3.00 -4.23 2.17
CA TRP A 115 -3.36 -4.28 0.76
C TRP A 115 -2.17 -4.49 -0.18
N HIS A 116 -0.93 -4.34 0.30
CA HIS A 116 0.26 -4.17 -0.55
C HIS A 116 1.06 -5.46 -0.76
N PHE A 117 1.24 -5.84 -2.01
CA PHE A 117 1.89 -7.09 -2.40
C PHE A 117 2.86 -6.90 -3.55
N THR A 118 4.08 -7.43 -3.42
CA THR A 118 5.09 -7.43 -4.49
C THR A 118 5.39 -8.85 -4.94
N LEU A 119 5.46 -9.11 -6.24
CA LEU A 119 5.84 -10.42 -6.78
C LEU A 119 7.20 -10.86 -6.22
N ALA A 120 7.34 -12.11 -5.78
CA ALA A 120 8.57 -12.59 -5.13
C ALA A 120 9.76 -12.66 -6.10
N GLU A 121 9.49 -13.05 -7.35
CA GLU A 121 10.46 -13.18 -8.44
C GLU A 121 10.21 -12.08 -9.48
N GLU A 122 10.54 -10.85 -9.10
CA GLU A 122 10.32 -9.69 -9.97
C GLU A 122 11.20 -9.77 -11.23
N PRO A 123 10.68 -9.49 -12.42
CA PRO A 123 11.47 -9.38 -13.64
C PRO A 123 12.40 -8.15 -13.63
N TYR A 124 12.05 -7.10 -12.88
CA TYR A 124 12.71 -5.80 -12.92
C TYR A 124 13.02 -5.23 -11.51
N PRO A 125 13.70 -5.97 -10.62
CA PRO A 125 13.84 -5.59 -9.21
C PRO A 125 14.60 -4.28 -8.98
N GLU A 126 15.41 -3.84 -9.96
CA GLU A 126 16.22 -2.61 -9.89
C GLU A 126 15.82 -1.54 -10.92
N THR A 127 14.74 -1.74 -11.68
CA THR A 127 14.32 -0.77 -12.72
C THR A 127 13.04 -0.05 -12.33
N TYR A 128 13.09 1.29 -12.28
CA TYR A 128 11.98 2.15 -11.89
C TYR A 128 11.48 2.86 -13.14
N PHE A 129 10.34 2.42 -13.66
CA PHE A 129 9.75 2.95 -14.87
C PHE A 129 9.05 4.30 -14.63
N ASP A 130 9.03 5.13 -15.67
CA ASP A 130 8.37 6.45 -15.66
C ASP A 130 7.50 6.70 -16.90
N LYS A 131 6.97 5.64 -17.51
CA LYS A 131 5.98 5.78 -18.58
C LYS A 131 4.62 6.14 -17.98
N PRO A 132 3.88 7.14 -18.48
CA PRO A 132 2.54 7.44 -17.99
C PRO A 132 1.59 6.26 -18.15
N VAL A 133 0.69 6.09 -17.18
CA VAL A 133 -0.49 5.21 -17.33
C VAL A 133 -1.47 5.91 -18.28
N LYS A 134 -1.99 5.20 -19.27
CA LYS A 134 -2.93 5.71 -20.28
C LYS A 134 -4.00 4.68 -20.57
#